data_AF-A0A2M7UHY9-F1
#
_entry.id   AF-A0A2M7UHY9-F1
#
_cell.length_a   1.000
_cell.length_b   1.000
_cell.length_c   1.000
_cell.angle_alpha   90.00
_cell.angle_beta   90.00
_cell.angle_gamma   90.00
#
_symmetry.space_group_name_H-M   'P 1'
#
loop_
_entity.id
_entity.type
_entity.pdbx_description
1 polymer ?
#
loop_
_entity_poly.entity_id
_entity_poly.type
_entity_poly.pdbx_seq_one_letter_code
_entity_poly.pdbx_strand_id
1 'polypeptide(L)'
;MRIVVRPDLTAILTKEIGPKSGLVVVEKLAGTTPKSAIMFLLAYPNIRYRVFNLADSSAVYFERAEELCPEFGIDFGWFRDRVEYSAGVNLFRTKLSEALGEERVDAIVYWGAAMKCLEPFRGDGEEKYLERFKIETARFGKDHEGRHRAMREFHRQHTQAGLTIDELFGILADDINCLKEGGRIITNFKKDFTRIRRLMAGLGMCSSNYKFSYPNFLKDYEKAVTVWKRK
;
A
#
# COMPACT_ATOMS: atom_id res chain seq x y z
N MET A 1 -16.30 6.57 -34.04
CA MET A 1 -16.10 6.39 -32.58
C MET A 1 -14.80 5.62 -32.37
N ARG A 2 -13.76 6.23 -31.80
CA ARG A 2 -12.46 5.56 -31.56
C ARG A 2 -12.59 4.77 -30.26
N ILE A 3 -12.65 3.44 -30.33
CA ILE A 3 -12.63 2.58 -29.13
C ILE A 3 -11.21 2.66 -28.56
N VAL A 4 -11.06 3.40 -27.45
CA VAL A 4 -9.80 3.42 -26.69
C VAL A 4 -9.80 2.19 -25.80
N VAL A 5 -9.15 1.12 -26.25
CA VAL A 5 -8.88 -0.05 -25.40
C VAL A 5 -7.86 0.38 -24.34
N ARG A 6 -8.27 0.39 -23.07
CA ARG A 6 -7.37 0.66 -21.96
C ARG A 6 -6.75 -0.66 -21.53
N PRO A 7 -5.43 -0.73 -21.30
CA PRO A 7 -4.83 -1.92 -20.72
C PRO A 7 -5.42 -2.17 -19.33
N ASP A 8 -5.57 -3.44 -18.96
CA ASP A 8 -5.79 -3.81 -17.57
C ASP A 8 -4.50 -3.62 -16.76
N LEU A 9 -4.61 -3.71 -15.44
CA LEU A 9 -3.47 -3.55 -14.55
C LEU A 9 -2.41 -4.64 -14.78
N THR A 10 -2.83 -5.87 -15.07
CA THR A 10 -1.96 -7.01 -15.36
C THR A 10 -1.02 -6.72 -16.52
N ALA A 11 -1.52 -6.13 -17.60
CA ALA A 11 -0.73 -5.73 -18.76
C ALA A 11 0.28 -4.60 -18.42
N ILE A 12 -0.12 -3.63 -17.58
CA ILE A 12 0.78 -2.57 -17.10
C ILE A 12 1.90 -3.17 -16.26
N LEU A 13 1.56 -4.04 -15.30
CA LEU A 13 2.54 -4.71 -14.45
C LEU A 13 3.52 -5.52 -15.28
N THR A 14 3.02 -6.33 -16.23
CA THR A 14 3.82 -7.15 -17.16
C THR A 14 4.81 -6.31 -17.96
N LYS A 15 4.34 -5.18 -18.50
CA LYS A 15 5.18 -4.24 -19.26
C LYS A 15 6.29 -3.63 -18.40
N GLU A 16 5.97 -3.22 -17.17
CA GLU A 16 6.86 -2.39 -16.35
C GLU A 16 7.91 -3.17 -15.55
N ILE A 17 7.55 -4.38 -15.10
CA ILE A 17 8.42 -5.24 -14.28
C ILE A 17 9.08 -6.33 -15.15
N GLY A 18 8.41 -6.76 -16.23
CA GLY A 18 8.88 -7.78 -17.15
C GLY A 18 8.61 -9.21 -16.67
N PRO A 19 8.77 -10.22 -17.55
CA PRO A 19 8.59 -11.62 -17.18
C PRO A 19 9.76 -12.08 -16.31
N LYS A 20 9.53 -12.20 -15.00
CA LYS A 20 10.51 -12.71 -14.03
C LYS A 20 9.86 -13.78 -13.16
N SER A 21 10.58 -14.86 -12.89
CA SER A 21 10.20 -15.84 -11.88
C SER A 21 10.76 -15.45 -10.51
N GLY A 22 10.03 -15.75 -9.44
CA GLY A 22 10.52 -15.52 -8.07
C GLY A 22 10.61 -14.05 -7.68
N LEU A 23 9.74 -13.20 -8.24
CA LEU A 23 9.65 -11.81 -7.83
C LEU A 23 9.33 -11.73 -6.34
N VAL A 24 9.99 -10.80 -5.64
CA VAL A 24 9.62 -10.43 -4.28
C VAL A 24 8.88 -9.11 -4.34
N VAL A 25 7.61 -9.12 -3.93
CA VAL A 25 6.74 -7.95 -3.93
C VAL A 25 6.33 -7.66 -2.50
N VAL A 26 6.45 -6.40 -2.09
CA VAL A 26 6.02 -5.92 -0.78
C VAL A 26 4.86 -4.97 -0.95
N GLU A 27 3.77 -5.22 -0.24
CA GLU A 27 2.68 -4.28 -0.05
C GLU A 27 2.72 -3.67 1.34
N LYS A 28 2.75 -2.34 1.40
CA LYS A 28 2.76 -1.57 2.64
C LYS A 28 1.34 -1.14 2.96
N LEU A 29 0.89 -1.36 4.20
CA LEU A 29 -0.42 -0.97 4.72
C LEU A 29 -1.59 -1.27 3.77
N ALA A 30 -1.74 -2.54 3.40
CA ALA A 30 -2.85 -3.00 2.57
C ALA A 30 -4.23 -2.73 3.21
N GLY A 31 -4.29 -2.53 4.54
CA GLY A 31 -5.54 -2.56 5.28
C GLY A 31 -6.21 -3.92 5.13
N THR A 32 -7.50 -3.91 4.82
CA THR A 32 -8.29 -5.11 4.51
C THR A 32 -8.49 -5.33 3.01
N THR A 33 -7.67 -4.73 2.14
CA THR A 33 -7.89 -4.73 0.69
C THR A 33 -6.91 -5.66 -0.04
N PRO A 34 -7.27 -6.92 -0.34
CA PRO A 34 -6.36 -7.87 -1.01
C PRO A 34 -6.24 -7.69 -2.53
N LYS A 35 -6.84 -6.63 -3.11
CA LYS A 35 -6.99 -6.47 -4.57
C LYS A 35 -5.64 -6.35 -5.30
N SER A 36 -4.72 -5.58 -4.76
CA SER A 36 -3.34 -5.46 -5.24
C SER A 36 -2.63 -6.80 -5.30
N ALA A 37 -2.66 -7.59 -4.22
CA ALA A 37 -2.08 -8.93 -4.16
C ALA A 37 -2.69 -9.85 -5.23
N ILE A 38 -4.02 -9.88 -5.34
CA ILE A 38 -4.77 -10.64 -6.37
C ILE A 38 -4.25 -10.28 -7.77
N MET A 39 -4.11 -8.98 -8.07
CA MET A 39 -3.69 -8.51 -9.40
C MET A 39 -2.24 -8.87 -9.72
N PHE A 40 -1.35 -8.77 -8.73
CA PHE A 40 0.04 -9.19 -8.90
C PHE A 40 0.14 -10.69 -9.13
N LEU A 41 -0.65 -11.48 -8.42
CA LEU A 41 -0.69 -12.94 -8.56
C LEU A 41 -1.28 -13.38 -9.91
N LEU A 42 -2.24 -12.64 -10.47
CA LEU A 42 -2.72 -12.84 -11.85
C LEU A 42 -1.64 -12.53 -12.89
N ALA A 43 -0.90 -11.44 -12.71
CA ALA A 43 0.18 -11.06 -13.63
C ALA A 43 1.39 -11.99 -13.52
N TYR A 44 1.65 -12.47 -12.30
CA TYR A 44 2.82 -13.24 -11.96
C TYR A 44 2.43 -14.38 -10.99
N PRO A 45 2.12 -15.57 -11.52
CA PRO A 45 1.69 -16.71 -10.70
C PRO A 45 2.76 -17.26 -9.74
N ASN A 46 4.03 -16.95 -10.00
CA ASN A 46 5.20 -17.47 -9.28
C ASN A 46 5.98 -16.33 -8.60
N ILE A 47 5.34 -15.68 -7.63
CA ILE A 47 5.91 -14.58 -6.83
C ILE A 47 5.81 -14.87 -5.35
N ARG A 48 6.65 -14.18 -4.58
CA ARG A 48 6.51 -14.04 -3.14
C ARG A 48 5.88 -12.68 -2.87
N TYR A 49 4.62 -12.68 -2.43
CA TYR A 49 3.91 -11.44 -2.11
C TYR A 49 3.83 -11.28 -0.60
N ARG A 50 4.46 -10.24 -0.08
CA ARG A 50 4.46 -9.91 1.35
C ARG A 50 3.55 -8.74 1.64
N VAL A 51 2.66 -8.89 2.61
CA VAL A 51 1.80 -7.82 3.11
C VAL A 51 2.26 -7.44 4.50
N PHE A 52 2.57 -6.16 4.70
CA PHE A 52 2.83 -5.61 6.02
C PHE A 52 1.73 -4.63 6.40
N ASN A 53 1.08 -4.85 7.54
CA ASN A 53 -0.05 -4.02 7.95
C ASN A 53 -0.01 -3.64 9.43
N LEU A 54 -0.56 -2.47 9.76
CA LEU A 54 -0.39 -1.83 11.06
C LEU A 54 -1.30 -2.40 12.16
N ALA A 55 -2.58 -2.65 11.84
CA ALA A 55 -3.61 -2.85 12.86
C ALA A 55 -4.58 -4.00 12.57
N ASP A 56 -4.57 -4.57 11.37
CA ASP A 56 -5.53 -5.62 11.03
C ASP A 56 -4.95 -7.01 11.32
N SER A 57 -5.80 -7.90 11.82
CA SER A 57 -5.48 -9.31 11.85
C SER A 57 -5.43 -9.85 10.41
N SER A 58 -4.61 -10.87 10.19
CA SER A 58 -4.60 -11.58 8.90
C SER A 58 -5.98 -12.16 8.56
N ALA A 59 -6.79 -12.51 9.57
CA ALA A 59 -8.13 -13.06 9.38
C ALA A 59 -9.02 -12.16 8.52
N VAL A 60 -9.16 -10.87 8.86
CA VAL A 60 -10.05 -9.96 8.11
C VAL A 60 -9.56 -9.73 6.67
N TYR A 61 -8.23 -9.70 6.48
CA TYR A 61 -7.65 -9.59 5.14
C TYR A 61 -7.98 -10.82 4.29
N PHE A 62 -7.86 -12.03 4.85
CA PHE A 62 -8.11 -13.27 4.15
C PHE A 62 -9.60 -13.61 4.00
N GLU A 63 -10.47 -13.24 4.95
CA GLU A 63 -11.93 -13.30 4.78
C GLU A 63 -12.36 -12.45 3.57
N ARG A 64 -11.82 -11.23 3.46
CA ARG A 64 -12.11 -10.38 2.31
C ARG A 64 -11.51 -10.94 1.01
N ALA A 65 -10.41 -11.69 1.10
CA ALA A 65 -9.82 -12.35 -0.07
C ALA A 65 -10.66 -13.55 -0.52
N GLU A 66 -11.23 -14.32 0.40
CA GLU A 66 -12.13 -15.44 0.09
C GLU A 66 -13.36 -14.97 -0.68
N GLU A 67 -13.94 -13.82 -0.31
CA GLU A 67 -15.04 -13.20 -1.04
C GLU A 67 -14.64 -12.72 -2.44
N LEU A 68 -13.42 -12.17 -2.59
CA LEU A 68 -12.99 -11.52 -3.82
C LEU A 68 -12.34 -12.46 -4.83
N CYS A 69 -11.61 -13.50 -4.41
CA CYS A 69 -10.90 -14.40 -5.31
C CYS A 69 -11.79 -15.03 -6.41
N PRO A 70 -13.03 -15.50 -6.11
CA PRO A 70 -13.95 -16.01 -7.12
C PRO A 70 -14.33 -14.99 -8.19
N GLU A 71 -14.45 -13.70 -7.84
CA GLU A 71 -14.76 -12.63 -8.79
C GLU A 71 -13.64 -12.44 -9.84
N PHE A 72 -12.43 -12.88 -9.53
CA PHE A 72 -11.26 -12.84 -10.42
C PHE A 72 -10.92 -14.21 -11.03
N GLY A 73 -11.75 -15.24 -10.77
CA GLY A 73 -11.49 -16.61 -11.25
C GLY A 73 -10.24 -17.24 -10.62
N ILE A 74 -9.90 -16.86 -9.39
CA ILE A 74 -8.74 -17.36 -8.64
C ILE A 74 -9.22 -18.30 -7.53
N ASP A 75 -8.50 -19.41 -7.34
CA ASP A 75 -8.68 -20.28 -6.18
C ASP A 75 -8.16 -19.60 -4.90
N PHE A 76 -8.99 -19.55 -3.85
CA PHE A 76 -8.62 -18.89 -2.60
C PHE A 76 -7.48 -19.60 -1.87
N GLY A 77 -7.43 -20.94 -1.89
CA GLY A 77 -6.33 -21.69 -1.29
C GLY A 77 -4.99 -21.35 -1.95
N TRP A 78 -4.98 -21.34 -3.29
CA TRP A 78 -3.84 -20.93 -4.10
C TRP A 78 -3.37 -19.50 -3.80
N PHE A 79 -4.30 -18.56 -3.59
CA PHE A 79 -4.00 -17.18 -3.20
C PHE A 79 -3.37 -17.13 -1.80
N ARG A 80 -4.01 -17.80 -0.83
CA ARG A 80 -3.60 -17.80 0.57
C ARG A 80 -2.18 -18.35 0.75
N ASP A 81 -1.83 -19.39 0.01
CA ASP A 81 -0.50 -20.02 0.08
C ASP A 81 0.63 -19.13 -0.48
N ARG A 82 0.29 -18.07 -1.23
CA ARG A 82 1.27 -17.18 -1.90
C ARG A 82 1.40 -15.81 -1.24
N VAL A 83 0.55 -15.50 -0.27
CA VAL A 83 0.58 -14.23 0.45
C VAL A 83 1.14 -14.44 1.86
N GLU A 84 2.34 -13.92 2.07
CA GLU A 84 2.99 -13.87 3.39
C GLU A 84 2.49 -12.60 4.12
N TYR A 85 1.62 -12.77 5.13
CA TYR A 85 1.02 -11.64 5.87
C TYR A 85 1.71 -11.40 7.21
N SER A 86 2.15 -10.17 7.44
CA SER A 86 2.75 -9.69 8.70
C SER A 86 1.89 -8.60 9.34
N ALA A 87 1.22 -8.94 10.43
CA ALA A 87 0.41 -8.01 11.21
C ALA A 87 1.26 -7.18 12.20
N GLY A 88 0.79 -6.01 12.59
CA GLY A 88 1.44 -5.15 13.60
C GLY A 88 2.70 -4.42 13.11
N VAL A 89 2.99 -4.44 11.81
CA VAL A 89 4.20 -3.82 11.25
C VAL A 89 3.88 -2.42 10.74
N ASN A 90 4.44 -1.41 11.40
CA ASN A 90 4.30 -0.01 11.01
C ASN A 90 5.42 0.42 10.06
N LEU A 91 5.36 0.05 8.78
CA LEU A 91 6.39 0.46 7.80
C LEU A 91 6.37 1.95 7.40
N PHE A 92 5.65 2.78 8.16
CA PHE A 92 5.75 4.24 8.13
C PHE A 92 6.57 4.80 9.29
N ARG A 93 6.98 3.97 10.25
CA ARG A 93 7.86 4.38 11.37
C ARG A 93 9.05 3.44 11.51
N THR A 94 8.85 2.19 11.16
CA THR A 94 9.89 1.18 10.98
C THR A 94 10.39 1.24 9.54
N LYS A 95 11.71 1.23 9.36
CA LYS A 95 12.31 1.13 8.05
C LYS A 95 11.96 -0.21 7.42
N LEU A 96 11.62 -0.22 6.14
CA LEU A 96 11.39 -1.46 5.40
C LEU A 96 12.63 -2.34 5.42
N SER A 97 13.83 -1.76 5.40
CA SER A 97 15.10 -2.51 5.52
C SER A 97 15.19 -3.33 6.81
N GLU A 98 14.65 -2.85 7.94
CA GLU A 98 14.63 -3.60 9.20
C GLU A 98 13.67 -4.80 9.12
N ALA A 99 12.54 -4.64 8.43
CA ALA A 99 11.57 -5.72 8.24
C ALA A 99 12.01 -6.77 7.20
N LEU A 100 12.86 -6.38 6.25
CA LEU A 100 13.35 -7.26 5.19
C LEU A 100 14.72 -7.91 5.49
N GLY A 101 15.48 -7.37 6.44
CA GLY A 101 16.86 -7.78 6.66
C GLY A 101 17.72 -7.50 5.42
N GLU A 102 18.36 -8.54 4.87
CA GLU A 102 19.19 -8.45 3.67
C GLU A 102 18.41 -8.58 2.36
N GLU A 103 17.11 -8.92 2.42
CA GLU A 103 16.33 -9.19 1.23
C GLU A 103 16.00 -7.90 0.46
N ARG A 104 16.27 -7.93 -0.86
CA ARG A 104 15.89 -6.86 -1.79
C ARG A 104 14.64 -7.25 -2.57
N VAL A 105 13.84 -6.26 -2.95
CA VAL A 105 12.53 -6.49 -3.56
C VAL A 105 12.44 -5.96 -5.00
N ASP A 106 11.61 -6.60 -5.81
CA ASP A 106 11.37 -6.20 -7.20
C ASP A 106 10.30 -5.11 -7.30
N ALA A 107 9.32 -5.13 -6.40
CA ALA A 107 8.29 -4.10 -6.35
C ALA A 107 7.85 -3.77 -4.92
N ILE A 108 7.60 -2.49 -4.68
CA ILE A 108 6.91 -1.99 -3.48
C ILE A 108 5.58 -1.38 -3.91
N VAL A 109 4.50 -1.84 -3.29
CA VAL A 109 3.13 -1.43 -3.59
C VAL A 109 2.62 -0.56 -2.45
N TYR A 110 2.17 0.62 -2.85
CA TYR A 110 1.36 1.51 -2.04
C TYR A 110 -0.03 1.60 -2.66
N TRP A 111 -1.04 1.10 -1.94
CA TRP A 111 -2.42 1.12 -2.40
C TRP A 111 -3.37 1.43 -1.25
N GLY A 112 -4.45 2.16 -1.54
CA GLY A 112 -5.58 2.30 -0.62
C GLY A 112 -5.20 2.98 0.69
N ALA A 113 -5.19 2.22 1.79
CA ALA A 113 -4.88 2.77 3.12
C ALA A 113 -3.46 3.34 3.19
N ALA A 114 -2.48 2.68 2.56
CA ALA A 114 -1.10 3.17 2.44
C ALA A 114 -1.03 4.58 1.85
N MET A 115 -1.89 4.87 0.87
CA MET A 115 -1.88 6.12 0.13
C MET A 115 -2.35 7.30 0.97
N LYS A 116 -3.28 7.05 1.90
CA LYS A 116 -3.74 8.06 2.87
C LYS A 116 -2.63 8.46 3.84
N CYS A 117 -1.69 7.56 4.09
CA CYS A 117 -0.54 7.80 4.96
C CYS A 117 0.61 8.52 4.26
N LEU A 118 0.59 8.63 2.92
CA LEU A 118 1.58 9.38 2.13
C LEU A 118 1.23 10.89 1.99
N GLU A 119 0.26 11.40 2.73
CA GLU A 119 -0.08 12.84 2.75
C GLU A 119 0.59 13.53 3.95
N PRO A 120 1.72 14.27 3.78
CA PRO A 120 2.40 14.90 4.90
C PRO A 120 1.70 16.17 5.38
N PHE A 121 1.84 16.49 6.67
CA PHE A 121 1.35 17.71 7.31
C PHE A 121 2.27 18.93 7.19
N ARG A 122 1.73 20.10 7.55
CA ARG A 122 2.52 21.23 8.09
C ARG A 122 2.79 20.94 9.57
N GLY A 123 4.03 21.08 10.03
CA GLY A 123 4.56 20.49 11.28
C GLY A 123 3.92 20.92 12.61
N ASP A 124 2.88 21.75 12.64
CA ASP A 124 2.18 22.22 13.84
C ASP A 124 1.02 21.32 14.32
N GLY A 125 0.69 20.26 13.56
CA GLY A 125 -0.43 19.35 13.86
C GLY A 125 -0.10 18.13 14.72
N GLU A 126 1.17 17.71 14.77
CA GLU A 126 1.57 16.44 15.39
C GLU A 126 1.59 16.49 16.93
N GLU A 127 2.12 17.57 17.50
CA GLU A 127 2.28 17.73 18.95
C GLU A 127 0.92 17.80 19.67
N LYS A 128 -0.03 18.54 19.07
CA LYS A 128 -1.43 18.62 19.53
C LYS A 128 -2.18 17.29 19.45
N TYR A 129 -1.83 16.44 18.48
CA TYR A 129 -2.42 15.11 18.33
C TYR A 129 -1.95 14.16 19.44
N LEU A 130 -0.63 14.12 19.69
CA LEU A 130 -0.02 13.21 20.68
C LEU A 130 -0.48 13.51 22.11
N GLU A 131 -0.64 14.79 22.45
CA GLU A 131 -1.12 15.23 23.76
C GLU A 131 -2.59 14.80 23.99
N ARG A 132 -3.45 14.97 22.99
CA ARG A 132 -4.87 14.63 23.08
C ARG A 132 -5.13 13.12 23.07
N PHE A 133 -4.31 12.36 22.33
CA PHE A 133 -4.36 10.90 22.32
C PHE A 133 -4.01 10.30 23.70
N LYS A 134 -3.00 10.84 24.39
CA LYS A 134 -2.64 10.42 25.76
C LYS A 134 -3.77 10.66 26.76
N ILE A 135 -4.48 11.79 26.62
CA ILE A 135 -5.61 12.15 27.50
C ILE A 135 -6.81 11.21 27.28
N GLU A 136 -7.15 10.91 26.02
CA GLU A 136 -8.32 10.08 25.70
C GLU A 136 -8.05 8.59 25.99
N THR A 137 -6.84 8.08 25.71
CA THR A 137 -6.50 6.66 26.00
C THR A 137 -6.49 6.32 27.49
N ALA A 138 -6.22 7.30 28.36
CA ALA A 138 -6.28 7.13 29.82
C ALA A 138 -7.71 6.96 30.36
N ARG A 139 -8.75 7.36 29.61
CA ARG A 139 -10.16 7.30 30.04
C ARG A 139 -10.84 5.95 29.79
N PHE A 140 -10.28 5.08 28.95
CA PHE A 140 -10.93 3.83 28.56
C PHE A 140 -10.20 2.60 29.14
N GLY A 141 -10.80 2.01 30.17
CA GLY A 141 -10.38 0.76 30.83
C GLY A 141 -10.50 -0.50 29.94
N LYS A 142 -10.75 -1.67 30.56
CA LYS A 142 -10.67 -3.02 29.95
C LYS A 142 -11.84 -3.44 29.01
N ASP A 143 -12.42 -2.53 28.23
CA ASP A 143 -13.45 -2.87 27.23
C ASP A 143 -12.91 -2.76 25.79
N HIS A 144 -12.79 -3.89 25.12
CA HIS A 144 -12.15 -4.04 23.81
C HIS A 144 -13.02 -3.54 22.63
N GLU A 145 -14.33 -3.76 22.66
CA GLU A 145 -15.22 -3.32 21.57
C GLU A 145 -15.51 -1.83 21.62
N GLY A 146 -15.69 -1.30 22.83
CA GLY A 146 -15.76 0.14 23.09
C GLY A 146 -14.51 0.85 22.60
N ARG A 147 -13.32 0.27 22.84
CA ARG A 147 -12.04 0.74 22.28
C ARG A 147 -12.04 0.78 20.76
N HIS A 148 -12.44 -0.29 20.08
CA HIS A 148 -12.42 -0.32 18.61
C HIS A 148 -13.39 0.67 17.97
N ARG A 149 -14.58 0.88 18.56
CA ARG A 149 -15.53 1.90 18.08
C ARG A 149 -15.03 3.31 18.38
N ALA A 150 -14.58 3.57 19.60
CA ALA A 150 -14.04 4.88 19.99
C ALA A 150 -12.73 5.22 19.25
N MET A 151 -11.82 4.27 19.04
CA MET A 151 -10.63 4.46 18.21
C MET A 151 -11.00 4.72 16.77
N ARG A 152 -12.00 4.05 16.18
CA ARG A 152 -12.45 4.36 14.82
C ARG A 152 -13.11 5.74 14.73
N GLU A 153 -13.90 6.14 15.72
CA GLU A 153 -14.57 7.45 15.75
C GLU A 153 -13.57 8.59 16.01
N PHE A 154 -12.66 8.40 16.98
CA PHE A 154 -11.52 9.28 17.25
C PHE A 154 -10.59 9.34 16.05
N HIS A 155 -10.30 8.20 15.42
CA HIS A 155 -9.55 8.16 14.18
C HIS A 155 -10.29 8.85 13.02
N ARG A 156 -11.59 8.70 12.91
CA ARG A 156 -12.37 9.39 11.87
C ARG A 156 -12.40 10.90 12.07
N GLN A 157 -12.37 11.35 13.33
CA GLN A 157 -12.41 12.76 13.70
C GLN A 157 -11.01 13.42 13.82
N HIS A 158 -9.96 12.63 14.08
CA HIS A 158 -8.61 13.10 14.43
C HIS A 158 -7.46 12.28 13.79
N THR A 159 -7.73 11.19 13.06
CA THR A 159 -6.73 10.57 12.16
C THR A 159 -6.59 11.43 10.95
N GLN A 160 -5.75 12.42 11.15
CA GLN A 160 -4.63 12.55 10.29
C GLN A 160 -3.41 12.70 11.21
N ALA A 161 -2.98 11.60 11.83
CA ALA A 161 -1.62 11.51 12.38
C ALA A 161 -0.68 11.32 11.19
N GLY A 162 -0.50 12.39 10.41
CA GLY A 162 0.31 12.33 9.21
C GLY A 162 1.77 12.50 9.57
N LEU A 163 2.61 11.90 8.75
CA LEU A 163 4.05 12.00 8.85
C LEU A 163 4.49 13.42 8.52
N THR A 164 5.56 13.87 9.16
CA THR A 164 6.29 15.05 8.68
C THR A 164 6.86 14.78 7.28
N ILE A 165 7.24 15.85 6.56
CA ILE A 165 7.89 15.71 5.25
C ILE A 165 9.22 14.96 5.37
N ASP A 166 9.96 15.17 6.45
CA ASP A 166 11.26 14.54 6.68
C ASP A 166 11.13 13.03 6.97
N GLU A 167 10.15 12.65 7.79
CA GLU A 167 9.83 11.23 8.01
C GLU A 167 9.39 10.56 6.71
N LEU A 168 8.51 11.21 5.95
CA LEU A 168 8.06 10.71 4.65
C LEU A 168 9.24 10.54 3.68
N PHE A 169 10.17 11.49 3.65
CA PHE A 169 11.38 11.40 2.85
C PHE A 169 12.25 10.22 3.29
N GLY A 170 12.49 10.06 4.60
CA GLY A 170 13.27 8.95 5.15
C GLY A 170 12.70 7.58 4.80
N ILE A 171 11.38 7.43 4.88
CA ILE A 171 10.67 6.19 4.53
C ILE A 171 10.80 5.89 3.03
N LEU A 172 10.57 6.89 2.18
CA LEU A 172 10.68 6.70 0.74
C LEU A 172 12.13 6.42 0.30
N ALA A 173 13.12 7.05 0.95
CA ALA A 173 14.53 6.76 0.70
C ALA A 173 14.90 5.33 1.10
N ASP A 174 14.45 4.87 2.27
CA ASP A 174 14.66 3.50 2.73
C ASP A 174 14.01 2.46 1.79
N ASP A 175 12.77 2.70 1.38
CA ASP A 175 12.06 1.86 0.42
C ASP A 175 12.81 1.79 -0.91
N ILE A 176 13.26 2.93 -1.45
CA ILE A 176 14.03 2.97 -2.68
C ILE A 176 15.31 2.16 -2.52
N ASN A 177 15.98 2.23 -1.37
CA ASN A 177 17.17 1.44 -1.10
C ASN A 177 16.87 -0.06 -1.08
N CYS A 178 15.72 -0.49 -0.58
CA CYS A 178 15.33 -1.90 -0.57
C CYS A 178 15.05 -2.48 -1.97
N LEU A 179 14.86 -1.64 -2.99
CA LEU A 179 14.65 -2.10 -4.37
C LEU A 179 15.91 -2.73 -4.96
N LYS A 180 15.74 -3.82 -5.70
CA LYS A 180 16.74 -4.34 -6.64
C LYS A 180 17.01 -3.33 -7.75
N GLU A 181 18.11 -3.52 -8.47
CA GLU A 181 18.33 -2.84 -9.74
C GLU A 181 17.15 -3.08 -10.69
N GLY A 182 16.60 -2.00 -11.25
CA GLY A 182 15.40 -2.08 -12.06
C GLY A 182 14.12 -2.42 -11.29
N GLY A 183 14.09 -2.30 -9.95
CA GLY A 183 12.87 -2.41 -9.15
C GLY A 183 11.89 -1.25 -9.40
N ARG A 184 10.64 -1.40 -8.93
CA ARG A 184 9.56 -0.43 -9.10
C ARG A 184 8.88 -0.08 -7.79
N ILE A 185 8.47 1.18 -7.65
CA ILE A 185 7.42 1.55 -6.67
C ILE A 185 6.14 1.78 -7.44
N ILE A 186 5.03 1.21 -6.96
CA ILE A 186 3.74 1.25 -7.62
C ILE A 186 2.75 1.90 -6.66
N THR A 187 2.17 3.00 -7.10
CA THR A 187 1.20 3.78 -6.32
C THR A 187 -0.11 3.90 -7.06
N ASN A 188 -1.24 3.78 -6.37
CA ASN A 188 -2.55 4.11 -6.92
C ASN A 188 -3.17 5.27 -6.15
N PHE A 189 -3.60 6.31 -6.86
CA PHE A 189 -3.58 7.66 -6.35
C PHE A 189 -4.83 8.35 -6.91
N LYS A 190 -5.75 8.80 -6.04
CA LYS A 190 -7.07 9.36 -6.44
C LYS A 190 -7.11 10.87 -6.76
N LYS A 191 -6.23 11.72 -6.19
CA LYS A 191 -6.18 13.19 -6.39
C LYS A 191 -4.75 13.77 -6.50
N ASP A 192 -4.50 14.73 -7.40
CA ASP A 192 -3.21 15.43 -7.67
C ASP A 192 -2.03 15.21 -6.68
N PHE A 193 -0.97 14.57 -7.18
CA PHE A 193 0.20 14.08 -6.45
C PHE A 193 1.44 14.96 -6.61
N THR A 194 1.27 16.24 -6.92
CA THR A 194 2.40 17.11 -7.23
C THR A 194 3.49 17.11 -6.14
N ARG A 195 3.13 16.96 -4.86
CA ARG A 195 4.08 16.87 -3.74
C ARG A 195 4.87 15.55 -3.74
N ILE A 196 4.21 14.41 -3.74
CA ILE A 196 4.88 13.09 -3.80
C ILE A 196 5.74 12.99 -5.06
N ARG A 197 5.27 13.50 -6.20
CA ARG A 197 6.06 13.55 -7.42
C ARG A 197 7.35 14.35 -7.26
N ARG A 198 7.31 15.50 -6.56
CA ARG A 198 8.51 16.28 -6.27
C ARG A 198 9.46 15.54 -5.32
N LEU A 199 8.93 14.92 -4.25
CA LEU A 199 9.73 14.13 -3.32
C LEU A 199 10.43 12.95 -4.02
N MET A 200 9.67 12.14 -4.74
CA MET A 200 10.19 11.02 -5.52
C MET A 200 11.21 11.48 -6.57
N ALA A 201 10.96 12.61 -7.26
CA ALA A 201 11.92 13.18 -8.21
C ALA A 201 13.22 13.66 -7.55
N GLY A 202 13.14 14.23 -6.33
CA GLY A 202 14.28 14.62 -5.50
C GLY A 202 15.08 13.41 -5.03
N LEU A 203 14.42 12.26 -4.82
CA LEU A 203 15.03 10.96 -4.54
C LEU A 203 15.54 10.24 -5.80
N GLY A 204 15.65 10.93 -6.95
CA GLY A 204 16.17 10.35 -8.18
C GLY A 204 15.21 9.41 -8.91
N MET A 205 13.92 9.41 -8.58
CA MET A 205 12.92 8.61 -9.28
C MET A 205 12.29 9.39 -10.44
N CYS A 206 11.86 8.68 -11.47
CA CYS A 206 10.98 9.16 -12.53
C CYS A 206 9.71 8.32 -12.58
N SER A 207 8.63 8.86 -13.13
CA SER A 207 7.33 8.20 -13.15
C SER A 207 6.71 8.05 -14.53
N SER A 208 5.96 6.96 -14.69
CA SER A 208 5.04 6.72 -15.80
C SER A 208 3.63 6.57 -15.23
N ASN A 209 2.67 7.28 -15.83
CA ASN A 209 1.28 7.28 -15.38
C ASN A 209 0.41 6.48 -16.35
N TYR A 210 -0.34 5.52 -15.81
CA TYR A 210 -1.18 4.61 -16.57
C TYR A 210 -2.63 4.76 -16.16
N LYS A 211 -3.53 4.96 -17.12
CA LYS A 211 -4.98 4.84 -16.90
C LYS A 211 -5.42 3.45 -17.29
N PHE A 212 -6.21 2.82 -16.45
CA PHE A 212 -6.74 1.48 -16.69
C PHE A 212 -8.24 1.44 -16.39
N SER A 213 -8.91 0.39 -16.83
CA SER A 213 -10.34 0.16 -16.58
C SER A 213 -10.54 -1.22 -16.00
N TYR A 214 -11.31 -1.29 -14.91
CA TYR A 214 -11.79 -2.55 -14.39
C TYR A 214 -13.11 -2.97 -15.06
N PRO A 215 -13.51 -4.25 -14.95
CA PRO A 215 -14.90 -4.68 -15.14
C PRO A 215 -15.87 -3.90 -14.23
N ASN A 216 -17.15 -3.85 -14.61
CA ASN A 216 -18.17 -2.94 -14.06
C ASN A 216 -18.35 -2.97 -12.53
N PHE A 217 -17.98 -4.06 -11.84
CA PHE A 217 -18.14 -4.22 -10.38
C PHE A 217 -17.06 -3.48 -9.54
N LEU A 218 -16.07 -2.86 -10.19
CA LEU A 218 -14.97 -2.13 -9.53
C LEU A 218 -14.94 -0.63 -9.88
N LYS A 219 -16.03 -0.09 -10.45
CA LYS A 219 -16.14 1.30 -10.95
C LYS A 219 -15.74 2.39 -9.96
N ASP A 220 -15.84 2.09 -8.66
CA ASP A 220 -15.64 3.07 -7.58
C ASP A 220 -14.19 3.25 -7.13
N TYR A 221 -13.27 2.40 -7.62
CA TYR A 221 -11.87 2.44 -7.22
C TYR A 221 -10.92 2.79 -8.36
N GLU A 222 -9.78 3.28 -7.93
CA GLU A 222 -8.96 4.29 -8.56
C GLU A 222 -8.46 3.93 -9.99
N LYS A 223 -8.67 4.87 -10.93
CA LYS A 223 -8.56 4.65 -12.38
C LYS A 223 -7.16 4.84 -12.96
N ALA A 224 -6.15 5.05 -12.11
CA ALA A 224 -4.79 5.31 -12.56
C ALA A 224 -3.74 4.77 -11.59
N VAL A 225 -2.69 4.15 -12.16
CA VAL A 225 -1.49 3.74 -11.42
C VAL A 225 -0.32 4.60 -11.89
N THR A 226 0.51 5.01 -10.94
CA THR A 226 1.82 5.59 -11.21
C THR A 226 2.89 4.57 -10.88
N VAL A 227 3.76 4.31 -11.84
CA VAL A 227 4.93 3.45 -11.68
C VAL A 227 6.15 4.33 -11.59
N TRP A 228 6.92 4.18 -10.51
CA TRP A 228 8.14 4.91 -10.24
C TRP A 228 9.35 4.01 -10.44
N LYS A 229 10.37 4.52 -11.10
CA LYS A 229 11.65 3.83 -11.32
C LYS A 229 12.81 4.81 -11.09
N ARG A 230 13.99 4.29 -10.74
CA ARG A 230 15.21 5.10 -10.68
C ARG A 230 15.49 5.70 -12.07
N LYS A 231 15.96 6.95 -12.10
CA LYS A 231 16.40 7.63 -13.34
C LYS A 231 17.61 6.94 -13.96
#